data_AF-A0A2S4WG32-F1
#
_entry.id   AF-A0A2S4WG32-F1
#
_cell.length_a   1.000
_cell.length_b   1.000
_cell.length_c   1.000
_cell.angle_alpha   90.00
_cell.angle_beta   90.00
_cell.angle_gamma   90.00
#
_symmetry.space_group_name_H-M   'P 1'
#
loop_
_entity.id
_entity.type
_entity.pdbx_description
1 polymer ?
#
loop_
_entity_poly.entity_id
_entity_poly.type
_entity_poly.pdbx_seq_one_letter_code
_entity_poly.pdbx_strand_id
1 'polypeptide(L)'
;MFWNKTTSSSSDEQPEPHSNHNQNEGLSSSTTEEGVTRSEGELKKKIDHEQLFQRVNSKISGNEPLSCMKSFDKLLGCYSVSSQIKSIYRFGDLDYDRCKVSFNDFKFCLNTKYHFDNSDPLNDQQSLRWNLHKSEKIFEGPNSQDVWDARPIEPLEPTLFK
;
A
#
# COMPACT_ATOMS: atom_id res chain seq x y z
N MET A 1 22.11 -28.39 38.14
CA MET A 1 20.77 -28.23 38.75
C MET A 1 19.74 -28.58 37.69
N PHE A 2 19.02 -29.67 37.95
CA PHE A 2 18.20 -30.42 37.01
C PHE A 2 16.88 -29.71 36.75
N TRP A 3 16.50 -29.50 35.49
CA TRP A 3 15.14 -29.09 35.11
C TRP A 3 14.44 -30.27 34.46
N ASN A 4 13.38 -30.75 35.13
CA ASN A 4 12.58 -31.88 34.72
C ASN A 4 11.68 -31.52 33.54
N LYS A 5 11.60 -32.46 32.60
CA LYS A 5 10.71 -32.49 31.45
C LYS A 5 9.47 -33.28 31.85
N THR A 6 8.28 -32.70 31.70
CA THR A 6 7.02 -33.46 31.69
C THR A 6 6.26 -33.15 30.40
N THR A 7 6.15 -34.19 29.59
CA THR A 7 5.26 -34.33 28.45
C THR A 7 3.88 -34.77 28.91
N SER A 8 2.81 -34.12 28.43
CA SER A 8 1.54 -34.79 28.17
C SER A 8 0.75 -34.02 27.12
N SER A 9 0.34 -34.77 26.12
CA SER A 9 -0.40 -34.43 24.92
C SER A 9 -1.90 -34.23 25.15
N SER A 10 -2.54 -33.57 24.18
CA SER A 10 -3.82 -33.95 23.54
C SER A 10 -5.08 -33.11 23.85
N SER A 11 -5.60 -32.52 22.76
CA SER A 11 -7.01 -32.44 22.34
C SER A 11 -7.91 -31.27 22.79
N ASP A 12 -8.15 -30.38 21.82
CA ASP A 12 -9.42 -30.01 21.14
C ASP A 12 -10.66 -29.48 21.88
N GLU A 13 -11.20 -28.38 21.28
CA GLU A 13 -12.60 -27.90 21.14
C GLU A 13 -13.43 -27.59 22.40
N GLN A 14 -14.27 -26.53 22.55
CA GLN A 14 -14.76 -25.37 21.77
C GLN A 14 -15.51 -24.44 22.80
N PRO A 15 -15.88 -23.18 22.47
CA PRO A 15 -16.48 -22.20 23.40
C PRO A 15 -18.00 -21.99 23.22
N GLU A 16 -18.69 -21.51 24.26
CA GLU A 16 -20.10 -21.07 24.29
C GLU A 16 -20.27 -19.95 25.36
N PRO A 17 -21.35 -19.13 25.39
CA PRO A 17 -21.28 -17.72 25.06
C PRO A 17 -21.66 -16.79 26.22
N HIS A 18 -21.26 -15.52 26.15
CA HIS A 18 -21.82 -14.47 27.02
C HIS A 18 -22.37 -13.30 26.21
N SER A 19 -23.69 -13.27 26.19
CA SER A 19 -24.57 -12.13 25.89
C SER A 19 -24.24 -10.95 26.80
N ASN A 20 -24.21 -9.74 26.25
CA ASN A 20 -24.56 -8.54 27.01
C ASN A 20 -25.30 -7.52 26.14
N HIS A 21 -26.51 -7.26 26.60
CA HIS A 21 -27.47 -6.25 26.16
C HIS A 21 -26.97 -4.88 26.63
N ASN A 22 -27.04 -3.85 25.80
CA ASN A 22 -27.10 -2.47 26.28
C ASN A 22 -27.90 -1.63 25.29
N GLN A 23 -28.99 -1.04 25.79
CA GLN A 23 -29.83 -0.08 25.08
C GLN A 23 -29.54 1.33 25.60
N ASN A 24 -29.31 2.20 24.62
CA ASN A 24 -29.90 3.53 24.43
C ASN A 24 -29.38 4.80 25.14
N GLU A 25 -29.41 5.84 24.29
CA GLU A 25 -29.45 7.30 24.47
C GLU A 25 -28.09 7.95 24.83
N GLY A 26 -27.55 8.93 24.10
CA GLY A 26 -28.12 9.88 23.14
C GLY A 26 -27.59 11.27 23.52
N LEU A 27 -26.52 11.75 22.88
CA LEU A 27 -26.14 13.16 22.96
C LEU A 27 -25.40 13.61 21.69
N SER A 28 -26.09 14.50 21.00
CA SER A 28 -25.77 15.34 19.85
C SER A 28 -24.28 15.54 19.48
N SER A 29 -23.96 15.23 18.23
CA SER A 29 -23.14 16.14 17.40
C SER A 29 -23.53 16.00 15.92
N SER A 30 -24.48 16.82 15.52
CA SER A 30 -24.85 17.07 14.13
C SER A 30 -23.83 18.01 13.49
N THR A 31 -22.71 17.51 12.99
CA THR A 31 -21.81 18.21 12.02
C THR A 31 -20.79 17.23 11.39
N THR A 32 -21.21 16.14 10.73
CA THR A 32 -20.20 15.29 10.02
C THR A 32 -20.69 14.43 8.84
N GLU A 33 -21.94 14.50 8.40
CA GLU A 33 -22.42 13.55 7.35
C GLU A 33 -22.17 14.04 5.91
N GLU A 34 -22.20 15.35 5.65
CA GLU A 34 -21.96 15.91 4.31
C GLU A 34 -20.48 15.94 3.90
N GLY A 35 -19.55 15.99 4.87
CA GLY A 35 -18.11 16.00 4.60
C GLY A 35 -17.54 14.63 4.24
N VAL A 36 -18.07 13.56 4.86
CA VAL A 36 -17.58 12.19 4.69
C VAL A 36 -17.90 11.66 3.30
N THR A 37 -19.14 11.83 2.85
CA THR A 37 -19.60 11.38 1.51
C THR A 37 -18.88 12.08 0.36
N ARG A 38 -18.52 13.36 0.53
CA ARG A 38 -17.74 14.11 -0.47
C ARG A 38 -16.31 13.57 -0.61
N SER A 39 -15.67 13.23 0.51
CA SER A 39 -14.30 12.70 0.52
C SER A 39 -14.20 11.30 -0.11
N GLU A 40 -15.18 10.43 0.14
CA GLU A 40 -15.23 9.09 -0.44
C GLU A 40 -15.42 9.13 -1.97
N GLY A 41 -16.24 10.07 -2.45
CA GLY A 41 -16.42 10.30 -3.88
C GLY A 41 -15.16 10.81 -4.59
N GLU A 42 -14.35 11.63 -3.91
CA GLU A 42 -13.05 12.10 -4.41
C GLU A 42 -12.01 10.97 -4.42
N LEU A 43 -11.92 10.18 -3.35
CA LEU A 43 -11.04 9.01 -3.27
C LEU A 43 -11.32 8.03 -4.41
N LYS A 44 -12.60 7.71 -4.67
CA LYS A 44 -13.00 6.81 -5.76
C LYS A 44 -12.56 7.32 -7.12
N LYS A 45 -12.71 8.62 -7.39
CA LYS A 45 -12.22 9.25 -8.64
C LYS A 45 -10.70 9.13 -8.79
N LYS A 46 -9.94 9.32 -7.71
CA LYS A 46 -8.48 9.18 -7.72
C LYS A 46 -8.07 7.73 -7.99
N ILE A 47 -8.74 6.76 -7.35
CA ILE A 47 -8.52 5.33 -7.60
C ILE A 47 -8.83 4.98 -9.05
N ASP A 48 -10.00 5.39 -9.57
CA ASP A 48 -10.42 5.14 -10.96
C ASP A 48 -9.40 5.70 -11.97
N HIS A 49 -8.92 6.93 -11.74
CA HIS A 49 -7.88 7.56 -12.54
C HIS A 49 -6.56 6.77 -12.50
N GLU A 50 -6.14 6.30 -11.32
CA GLU A 50 -4.94 5.47 -11.16
C GLU A 50 -5.07 4.11 -11.86
N GLN A 51 -6.25 3.46 -11.82
CA GLN A 51 -6.46 2.19 -12.54
C GLN A 51 -6.30 2.39 -14.05
N LEU A 52 -6.85 3.50 -14.58
CA LEU A 52 -6.72 3.86 -15.98
C LEU A 52 -5.25 4.13 -16.34
N PHE A 53 -4.54 4.89 -15.52
CA PHE A 53 -3.12 5.18 -15.70
C PHE A 53 -2.27 3.89 -15.74
N GLN A 54 -2.49 2.98 -14.81
CA GLN A 54 -1.79 1.68 -14.77
C GLN A 54 -2.10 0.82 -16.00
N ARG A 55 -3.37 0.77 -16.44
CA ARG A 55 -3.78 0.02 -17.63
C ARG A 55 -3.20 0.58 -18.93
N VAL A 56 -3.04 1.90 -19.02
CA VAL A 56 -2.42 2.54 -20.18
C VAL A 56 -0.91 2.27 -20.18
N ASN A 57 -0.26 2.42 -19.03
CA ASN A 57 1.19 2.23 -18.91
C ASN A 57 1.65 0.78 -19.10
N SER A 58 0.88 -0.21 -18.63
CA SER A 58 1.22 -1.63 -18.84
C SER A 58 1.26 -2.00 -20.32
N LYS A 59 0.39 -1.39 -21.14
CA LYS A 59 0.37 -1.61 -22.58
C LYS A 59 1.57 -0.95 -23.30
N ILE A 60 2.01 0.20 -22.82
CA ILE A 60 3.10 0.98 -23.45
C ILE A 60 4.45 0.33 -23.20
N SER A 61 4.68 -0.17 -21.99
CA SER A 61 6.02 -0.63 -21.61
C SER A 61 6.28 -2.11 -21.92
N GLY A 62 5.31 -2.83 -22.50
CA GLY A 62 5.45 -4.24 -22.93
C GLY A 62 5.84 -5.21 -21.82
N ASN A 63 5.77 -4.75 -20.57
CA ASN A 63 6.22 -5.44 -19.38
C ASN A 63 5.11 -5.43 -18.33
N GLU A 64 5.05 -6.55 -17.63
CA GLU A 64 4.11 -6.89 -16.58
C GLU A 64 3.99 -5.78 -15.51
N PRO A 65 2.78 -5.54 -14.95
CA PRO A 65 2.54 -4.46 -13.98
C PRO A 65 3.45 -4.51 -12.73
N LEU A 66 4.12 -5.63 -12.46
CA LEU A 66 5.18 -5.77 -11.46
C LEU A 66 6.32 -6.66 -11.98
N SER A 67 7.32 -6.09 -12.64
CA SER A 67 8.55 -6.82 -12.94
C SER A 67 9.34 -7.15 -11.67
N CYS A 68 9.62 -8.44 -11.42
CA CYS A 68 10.36 -8.89 -10.22
C CYS A 68 11.76 -8.29 -10.13
N MET A 69 12.42 -8.04 -11.28
CA MET A 69 13.74 -7.42 -11.30
C MET A 69 13.68 -5.99 -10.77
N LYS A 70 12.67 -5.22 -11.21
CA LYS A 70 12.47 -3.84 -10.74
C LYS A 70 12.16 -3.79 -9.24
N SER A 71 11.35 -4.74 -8.76
CA SER A 71 11.05 -4.86 -7.32
C SER A 71 12.30 -5.21 -6.50
N PHE A 72 13.16 -6.07 -7.04
CA PHE A 72 14.44 -6.43 -6.43
C PHE A 72 15.42 -5.25 -6.38
N ASP A 73 15.57 -4.51 -7.47
CA ASP A 73 16.43 -3.32 -7.50
C ASP A 73 16.00 -2.28 -6.47
N LYS A 74 14.68 -2.11 -6.31
CA LYS A 74 14.11 -1.21 -5.28
C LYS A 74 14.41 -1.70 -3.87
N LEU A 75 14.36 -3.02 -3.65
CA LEU A 75 14.69 -3.65 -2.37
C LEU A 75 16.16 -3.42 -2.02
N LEU A 76 17.07 -3.73 -2.94
CA LEU A 76 18.50 -3.54 -2.77
C LEU A 76 18.85 -2.06 -2.58
N GLY A 77 18.22 -1.17 -3.34
CA GLY A 77 18.41 0.28 -3.19
C GLY A 77 18.08 0.77 -1.79
N CYS A 78 17.01 0.22 -1.18
CA CYS A 78 16.61 0.58 0.17
C CYS A 78 17.55 -0.02 1.24
N TYR A 79 17.99 -1.27 1.06
CA TYR A 79 18.98 -1.91 1.94
C TYR A 79 20.42 -1.45 1.69
N SER A 80 20.66 -0.60 0.70
CA SER A 80 21.99 -0.09 0.42
C SER A 80 22.57 0.65 1.64
N VAL A 81 23.86 0.46 1.89
CA VAL A 81 24.59 1.09 3.01
C VAL A 81 24.44 2.62 2.95
N SER A 82 24.45 3.20 1.75
CA SER A 82 24.28 4.65 1.58
C SER A 82 22.91 5.17 2.01
N SER A 83 21.86 4.35 1.87
CA SER A 83 20.51 4.65 2.33
C SER A 83 20.43 4.53 3.86
N GLN A 84 21.00 3.45 4.41
CA GLN A 84 21.01 3.21 5.86
C GLN A 84 21.78 4.30 6.62
N ILE A 85 22.93 4.77 6.12
CA ILE A 85 23.69 5.87 6.75
C ILE A 85 22.87 7.16 6.80
N LYS A 86 22.17 7.52 5.73
CA LYS A 86 21.31 8.71 5.69
C LYS A 86 20.17 8.62 6.69
N SER A 87 19.59 7.43 6.84
CA SER A 87 18.53 7.17 7.80
C SER A 87 19.03 7.32 9.24
N ILE A 88 20.16 6.70 9.57
CA ILE A 88 20.80 6.84 10.89
C ILE A 88 21.09 8.32 11.18
N TYR A 89 21.63 9.06 10.21
CA TYR A 89 21.91 10.49 10.39
C TYR A 89 20.64 11.33 10.68
N ARG A 90 19.51 11.00 10.04
CA ARG A 90 18.27 11.80 10.15
C ARG A 90 17.37 11.38 11.31
N PHE A 91 17.22 10.08 11.54
CA PHE A 91 16.25 9.51 12.46
C PHE A 91 16.90 8.81 13.66
N GLY A 92 18.22 8.57 13.63
CA GLY A 92 18.95 7.92 14.72
C GLY A 92 18.81 6.40 14.77
N ASP A 93 18.09 5.80 13.84
CA ASP A 93 17.85 4.35 13.75
C ASP A 93 17.98 3.87 12.31
N LEU A 94 18.05 2.56 12.13
CA LEU A 94 18.07 1.90 10.83
C LEU A 94 16.64 1.78 10.29
N ASP A 95 16.34 2.41 9.14
CA ASP A 95 15.02 2.39 8.49
C ASP A 95 14.65 1.03 7.84
N TYR A 96 14.80 -0.08 8.56
CA TYR A 96 14.34 -1.39 8.06
C TYR A 96 12.83 -1.44 7.88
N ASP A 97 12.08 -0.69 8.69
CA ASP A 97 10.62 -0.63 8.60
C ASP A 97 10.13 0.00 7.29
N ARG A 98 10.82 1.02 6.78
CA ARG A 98 10.47 1.63 5.47
C ARG A 98 10.77 0.70 4.30
N CYS A 99 11.74 -0.20 4.47
CA CYS A 99 12.09 -1.18 3.46
C CYS A 99 11.04 -2.30 3.30
N LYS A 100 10.17 -2.51 4.31
CA LYS A 100 9.14 -3.55 4.29
C LYS A 100 8.22 -3.46 3.08
N VAL A 101 7.92 -2.26 2.59
CA VAL A 101 7.07 -2.06 1.40
C VAL A 101 7.73 -2.65 0.15
N SER A 102 9.01 -2.35 -0.08
CA SER A 102 9.78 -2.90 -1.21
C SER A 102 9.98 -4.41 -1.07
N PHE A 103 10.15 -4.91 0.17
CA PHE A 103 10.26 -6.33 0.42
C PHE A 103 8.96 -7.08 0.11
N ASN A 104 7.81 -6.51 0.50
CA ASN A 104 6.51 -7.08 0.18
C ASN A 104 6.23 -7.09 -1.32
N ASP A 105 6.63 -6.03 -2.05
CA ASP A 105 6.53 -5.99 -3.51
C ASP A 105 7.35 -7.13 -4.16
N PHE A 106 8.58 -7.36 -3.67
CA PHE A 106 9.45 -8.43 -4.16
C PHE A 106 8.89 -9.82 -3.83
N LYS A 107 8.44 -10.03 -2.58
CA LYS A 107 7.82 -11.29 -2.15
C LYS A 107 6.56 -11.61 -2.94
N PHE A 108 5.70 -10.62 -3.15
CA PHE A 108 4.51 -10.77 -3.97
C PHE A 108 4.87 -11.22 -5.37
N CYS A 109 5.85 -10.56 -6.01
CA CYS A 109 6.28 -10.93 -7.36
C CYS A 109 6.82 -12.37 -7.45
N LEU A 110 7.67 -12.78 -6.50
CA LEU A 110 8.18 -14.14 -6.46
C LEU A 110 7.08 -15.18 -6.27
N ASN A 111 6.12 -14.91 -5.37
CA ASN A 111 4.99 -15.81 -5.14
C ASN A 111 4.16 -15.95 -6.42
N THR A 112 3.81 -14.84 -7.06
CA THR A 112 3.01 -14.87 -8.28
C THR A 112 3.74 -15.61 -9.40
N LYS A 113 5.05 -15.39 -9.57
CA LYS A 113 5.87 -16.10 -10.57
C LYS A 113 6.03 -17.60 -10.29
N TYR A 114 6.03 -18.00 -9.02
CA TYR A 114 6.16 -19.42 -8.64
C TYR A 114 4.83 -20.18 -8.79
N HIS A 115 3.70 -19.49 -8.55
CA HIS A 115 2.37 -20.11 -8.59
C HIS A 115 1.69 -20.05 -9.96
N PHE A 116 2.07 -19.10 -10.82
CA PHE A 116 1.45 -18.88 -12.14
C PHE A 116 2.51 -18.85 -13.23
N ASP A 117 2.22 -19.47 -14.37
CA ASP A 117 3.10 -19.39 -15.53
C ASP A 117 3.12 -17.95 -16.08
N ASN A 118 4.31 -17.48 -16.48
CA ASN A 118 4.52 -16.10 -16.93
C ASN A 118 3.71 -15.73 -18.20
N SER A 119 3.06 -16.70 -18.84
CA SER A 119 2.19 -16.52 -20.00
C SER A 119 0.72 -16.29 -19.65
N ASP A 120 0.32 -16.48 -18.38
CA ASP A 120 -1.08 -16.42 -18.00
C ASP A 120 -1.57 -14.96 -17.85
N PRO A 121 -2.67 -14.57 -18.55
CA PRO A 121 -3.25 -13.24 -18.42
C PRO A 121 -3.82 -12.97 -17.02
N LEU A 122 -3.97 -14.01 -16.19
CA LEU A 122 -4.39 -13.88 -14.79
C LEU A 122 -3.32 -13.22 -13.91
N ASN A 123 -2.04 -13.34 -14.28
CA ASN A 123 -0.94 -12.71 -13.54
C ASN A 123 -1.01 -11.17 -13.65
N ASP A 124 -1.27 -10.65 -14.85
CA ASP A 124 -1.48 -9.21 -15.09
C ASP A 124 -2.64 -8.65 -14.25
N GLN A 125 -3.68 -9.44 -14.01
CA GLN A 125 -4.80 -9.02 -13.18
C GLN A 125 -4.44 -8.98 -11.69
N GLN A 126 -3.66 -9.95 -11.20
CA GLN A 126 -3.23 -10.00 -9.80
C GLN A 126 -2.25 -8.87 -9.47
N SER A 127 -1.30 -8.63 -10.37
CA SER A 127 -0.32 -7.56 -10.25
C SER A 127 -0.98 -6.17 -10.30
N LEU A 128 -1.98 -5.98 -11.17
CA LEU A 128 -2.82 -4.78 -11.16
C LEU A 128 -3.55 -4.61 -9.80
N ARG A 129 -4.22 -5.66 -9.30
CA ARG A 129 -4.91 -5.60 -7.99
C ARG A 129 -3.97 -5.25 -6.84
N TRP A 130 -2.74 -5.78 -6.84
CA TRP A 130 -1.74 -5.44 -5.83
C TRP A 130 -1.37 -3.95 -5.84
N ASN A 131 -1.12 -3.40 -7.04
CA ASN A 131 -0.81 -1.97 -7.19
C ASN A 131 -2.00 -1.08 -6.79
N LEU A 132 -3.23 -1.51 -7.07
CA LEU A 132 -4.43 -0.78 -6.67
C LEU A 132 -4.58 -0.72 -5.16
N HIS A 133 -4.49 -1.85 -4.46
CA HIS A 133 -4.54 -1.89 -3.01
C HIS A 133 -3.44 -1.03 -2.35
N LYS A 134 -2.28 -0.91 -3.01
CA LYS A 134 -1.23 -0.01 -2.56
C LYS A 134 -1.58 1.45 -2.77
N SER A 135 -2.18 1.79 -3.91
CA SER A 135 -2.62 3.15 -4.22
C SER A 135 -3.72 3.62 -3.28
N GLU A 136 -4.67 2.73 -2.93
CA GLU A 136 -5.73 2.99 -1.96
C GLU A 136 -5.15 3.45 -0.62
N LYS A 137 -4.18 2.68 -0.07
CA LYS A 137 -3.48 3.04 1.17
C LYS A 137 -2.73 4.37 1.11
N ILE A 138 -2.27 4.77 -0.07
CA ILE A 138 -1.58 6.05 -0.26
C ILE A 138 -2.60 7.20 -0.30
N PHE A 139 -3.78 6.98 -0.90
CA PHE A 139 -4.83 7.99 -1.01
C PHE A 139 -5.66 8.14 0.28
N GLU A 140 -5.64 7.17 1.19
CA GLU A 140 -6.26 7.28 2.52
C GLU A 140 -5.65 8.41 3.38
N GLY A 141 -4.36 8.71 3.17
CA GLY A 141 -3.63 9.74 3.90
C GLY A 141 -3.34 10.99 3.08
N PRO A 142 -2.88 12.08 3.71
CA PRO A 142 -2.43 13.27 3.00
C PRO A 142 -1.22 12.91 2.12
N ASN A 143 -1.36 13.13 0.80
CA ASN A 143 -0.34 12.81 -0.17
C ASN A 143 0.30 14.10 -0.72
N SER A 144 1.56 14.01 -1.15
CA SER A 144 2.23 15.05 -1.92
C SER A 144 1.47 15.48 -3.18
N GLN A 145 0.65 14.62 -3.79
CA GLN A 145 -0.18 15.00 -4.93
C GLN A 145 -1.20 16.09 -4.55
N ASP A 146 -1.77 16.02 -3.35
CA ASP A 146 -2.75 17.01 -2.88
C ASP A 146 -2.10 18.40 -2.72
N VAL A 147 -0.81 18.42 -2.36
CA VAL A 147 -0.02 19.66 -2.30
C VAL A 147 0.19 20.25 -3.69
N TRP A 148 0.34 19.43 -4.73
CA TRP A 148 0.47 19.93 -6.11
C TRP A 148 -0.85 20.43 -6.66
N ASP A 149 -1.95 19.72 -6.39
CA ASP A 149 -3.30 20.11 -6.82
C ASP A 149 -3.75 21.41 -6.14
N ALA A 150 -3.31 21.66 -4.90
CA ALA A 150 -3.63 22.89 -4.15
C ALA A 150 -2.84 24.13 -4.61
N ARG A 151 -1.76 23.97 -5.39
CA ARG A 151 -0.97 25.13 -5.85
C ARG A 151 -1.69 25.83 -7.00
N PRO A 152 -1.85 27.17 -6.95
CA PRO A 152 -2.32 27.92 -8.11
C PRO A 152 -1.22 27.87 -9.17
N ILE A 153 -1.49 27.14 -10.25
CA ILE A 153 -0.62 27.13 -11.43
C ILE A 153 -1.00 28.37 -12.24
N GLU A 154 -0.23 29.44 -12.10
CA GLU A 154 -0.28 30.53 -13.07
C GLU A 154 0.36 30.02 -14.37
N PRO A 155 -0.39 29.91 -15.48
CA PRO A 155 0.20 29.48 -16.74
C PRO A 155 1.22 30.52 -17.17
N LEU A 156 2.46 30.07 -17.44
CA LEU A 156 3.49 30.93 -18.01
C LEU A 156 3.01 31.45 -19.36
N GLU A 157 2.96 32.77 -19.50
CA GLU A 157 2.63 33.43 -20.76
C GLU A 157 3.62 32.96 -21.86
N PRO A 158 3.13 32.36 -22.96
CA PRO A 158 3.99 31.80 -24.01
C PRO A 158 4.79 32.87 -24.76
N THR A 159 4.52 34.15 -24.50
CA THR A 159 5.15 35.30 -25.14
C THR A 159 6.57 35.61 -24.65
N LEU A 160 7.03 34.96 -23.56
CA LEU A 160 8.38 35.16 -22.99
C LEU A 160 9.46 34.25 -23.57
N PHE A 161 9.12 33.28 -24.41
CA PHE A 161 10.08 32.48 -25.17
C PHE A 161 10.24 33.08 -26.57
N LYS A 162 11.09 34.11 -26.70
CA LYS A 162 11.42 34.74 -27.98
C LYS A 162 12.91 34.69 -28.25
#